data_AF-A0A382JDM9-F1
#
_entry.id   AF-A0A382JDM9-F1
#
_cell.length_a   1.000
_cell.length_b   1.000
_cell.length_c   1.000
_cell.angle_alpha   90.00
_cell.angle_beta   90.00
_cell.angle_gamma   90.00
#
_symmetry.space_group_name_H-M   'P 1'
#
loop_
_entity.id
_entity.type
_entity.pdbx_description
1 polymer ?
#
loop_
_entity_poly.entity_id
_entity_poly.type
_entity_poly.pdbx_seq_one_letter_code
_entity_poly.pdbx_strand_id
1 'polypeptide(L)'
;MLYLILLSISLITPVASFFFCEQMAYRFHFRKLAHSDKWFWDRKLSDEELDEIAVKNSKKFAKHASWVVSIICISVFIYLAYLNFTEDL
;
A
#
# COMPACT_ATOMS: atom_id res chain seq x y z
N MET A 1 -9.47 -13.90 -23.20
CA MET A 1 -9.40 -12.42 -23.10
C MET A 1 -9.65 -11.94 -21.67
N LEU A 2 -10.81 -12.22 -21.07
CA LEU A 2 -11.16 -11.78 -19.70
C LEU A 2 -10.13 -12.20 -18.63
N TYR A 3 -9.67 -13.46 -18.65
CA TYR A 3 -8.66 -13.95 -17.70
C TYR A 3 -7.31 -13.22 -17.78
N LEU A 4 -6.87 -12.85 -18.99
CA LEU A 4 -5.64 -12.08 -19.18
C LEU A 4 -5.80 -10.66 -18.62
N ILE A 5 -6.99 -10.07 -18.75
CA ILE A 5 -7.31 -8.75 -18.18
C ILE A 5 -7.37 -8.84 -16.65
N LEU A 6 -8.05 -9.83 -16.08
CA LEU A 6 -8.12 -10.06 -14.63
C LEU A 6 -6.73 -10.32 -14.04
N LEU A 7 -5.90 -11.12 -14.71
CA LEU A 7 -4.54 -11.42 -14.28
C LEU A 7 -3.64 -10.18 -14.31
N SER A 8 -3.72 -9.38 -15.38
CA SER A 8 -2.96 -8.13 -15.47
C SER A 8 -3.41 -7.11 -14.42
N ILE A 9 -4.71 -6.97 -14.16
CA ILE A 9 -5.21 -6.14 -13.06
C ILE A 9 -4.68 -6.64 -11.72
N SER A 10 -4.78 -7.96 -11.45
CA SER A 10 -4.29 -8.55 -10.20
C SER A 10 -2.79 -8.35 -9.98
N LEU A 11 -1.98 -8.22 -11.03
CA LEU A 11 -0.55 -7.92 -10.93
C LEU A 11 -0.28 -6.43 -10.69
N ILE A 12 -1.08 -5.54 -11.27
CA ILE A 12 -0.91 -4.09 -11.16
C ILE A 12 -1.46 -3.56 -9.82
N THR A 13 -2.56 -4.11 -9.32
CA THR A 13 -3.23 -3.64 -8.10
C THR A 13 -2.32 -3.62 -6.86
N PRO A 14 -1.48 -4.65 -6.57
CA PRO A 14 -0.51 -4.61 -5.48
C PRO A 14 0.49 -3.47 -5.58
N VAL A 15 1.00 -3.22 -6.79
CA VAL A 15 1.98 -2.16 -7.05
C VAL A 15 1.34 -0.79 -6.91
N ALA A 16 0.16 -0.60 -7.52
CA ALA A 16 -0.59 0.64 -7.39
C ALA A 16 -0.97 0.93 -5.92
N SER A 17 -1.41 -0.09 -5.18
CA SER A 17 -1.75 0.04 -3.76
C SER A 17 -0.53 0.41 -2.92
N PHE A 18 0.66 -0.13 -3.23
CA PHE A 18 1.90 0.25 -2.56
C PHE A 18 2.18 1.75 -2.72
N PHE A 19 2.24 2.24 -3.96
CA PHE A 19 2.53 3.66 -4.22
C PHE A 19 1.48 4.58 -3.62
N PHE A 20 0.20 4.22 -3.73
CA PHE A 20 -0.88 5.02 -3.19
C PHE A 20 -0.87 5.06 -1.66
N CYS A 21 -0.69 3.91 -1.01
CA CYS A 21 -0.61 3.84 0.45
C CYS A 21 0.64 4.53 0.98
N GLU A 22 1.78 4.46 0.28
CA GLU A 22 3.01 5.16 0.67
C GLU A 22 2.78 6.67 0.66
N GLN A 23 2.28 7.22 -0.45
CA GLN A 23 2.03 8.65 -0.57
C GLN A 23 0.96 9.15 0.42
N MET A 24 -0.12 8.39 0.60
CA MET A 24 -1.18 8.75 1.55
C MET A 24 -0.69 8.70 2.98
N ALA A 25 -0.01 7.62 3.38
CA ALA A 25 0.51 7.48 4.74
C ALA A 25 1.57 8.54 5.04
N TYR A 26 2.45 8.83 4.08
CA TYR A 26 3.43 9.91 4.23
C TYR A 26 2.74 11.26 4.41
N ARG A 27 1.87 11.68 3.48
CA ARG A 27 1.27 13.03 3.51
C ARG A 27 0.31 13.25 4.66
N PHE A 28 -0.55 12.29 4.95
CA PHE A 28 -1.66 12.48 5.89
C PHE A 28 -1.31 12.09 7.33
N HIS A 29 -0.39 11.15 7.52
CA HIS A 29 -0.08 10.63 8.85
C HIS A 29 1.35 10.96 9.27
N PHE A 30 2.36 10.42 8.59
CA PHE A 30 3.72 10.47 9.09
C PHE A 30 4.36 11.85 8.99
N ARG A 31 4.12 12.62 7.92
CA ARG A 31 4.64 13.99 7.80
C ARG A 31 4.04 14.93 8.84
N LYS A 32 2.73 14.84 9.07
CA LYS A 32 2.04 15.63 10.11
C LYS A 32 2.47 15.24 11.52
N LEU A 33 2.70 13.95 11.76
CA LEU A 33 3.16 13.44 13.04
C LEU A 33 4.59 13.91 13.34
N ALA A 34 5.46 13.82 12.33
CA ALA A 34 6.86 14.24 12.41
C ALA A 34 7.00 15.76 12.67
N HIS A 35 6.17 16.59 12.01
CA HIS A 35 6.19 18.05 12.17
C HIS A 35 5.13 18.57 13.16
N SER A 36 4.73 17.76 14.14
CA SER A 36 3.73 18.19 15.14
C SER A 36 4.29 19.27 16.08
N ASP A 37 3.41 20.03 16.74
CA ASP A 37 3.80 21.06 17.71
C ASP A 37 4.76 20.53 18.79
N LYS A 38 4.62 19.25 19.19
CA LYS A 38 5.55 18.62 20.15
C LYS A 38 7.00 18.59 19.66
N TRP A 39 7.22 18.47 18.35
CA TRP A 39 8.56 18.53 17.76
C TRP A 39 9.10 19.97 17.70
N PHE A 40 8.24 20.95 17.38
CA PHE A 40 8.65 22.36 17.33
C PHE A 40 9.31 22.84 18.62
N TRP A 41 8.86 22.30 19.76
CA TRP A 41 9.38 22.61 21.10
C TRP A 41 10.58 21.75 21.55
N ASP A 42 10.87 20.61 20.91
CA ASP A 42 11.94 19.66 21.30
C ASP A 42 12.81 19.28 20.09
N ARG A 43 13.42 20.31 19.46
CA ARG A 43 14.24 20.22 18.23
C ARG A 43 15.54 19.42 18.41
N LYS A 44 15.41 18.11 18.63
CA LYS A 44 16.53 17.15 18.72
C LYS A 44 16.96 16.59 17.36
N LEU A 45 16.07 16.67 16.37
CA LEU A 45 16.27 16.15 15.02
C LEU A 45 16.00 17.26 14.00
N SER A 46 16.79 17.28 12.93
CA SER A 46 16.59 18.18 11.79
C SER A 46 15.35 17.79 10.98
N ASP A 47 14.78 18.75 10.24
CA ASP A 47 13.63 18.51 9.35
C ASP A 47 13.88 17.39 8.34
N GLU A 48 15.12 17.28 7.86
CA GLU A 48 15.53 16.30 6.87
C GLU A 48 15.54 14.87 7.44
N GLU A 49 16.05 14.69 8.67
CA GLU A 49 16.02 13.41 9.38
C GLU A 49 14.59 12.97 9.72
N LEU A 50 13.71 13.93 10.02
CA LEU A 50 12.29 13.66 10.29
C LEU A 50 11.53 13.23 9.05
N ASP A 51 11.79 13.87 7.92
CA ASP A 51 11.22 13.47 6.65
C ASP A 51 11.72 12.07 6.25
N GLU A 52 13.00 11.75 6.50
CA GLU A 52 13.53 10.42 6.25
C GLU A 52 12.84 9.34 7.12
N ILE A 53 12.62 9.63 8.40
CA ILE A 53 11.87 8.74 9.31
C ILE A 53 10.41 8.60 8.84
N ALA A 54 9.77 9.69 8.43
CA ALA A 54 8.41 9.67 7.93
C ALA A 54 8.27 8.84 6.66
N VAL A 55 9.20 9.00 5.70
CA VAL A 55 9.27 8.19 4.47
C VAL A 55 9.48 6.72 4.82
N LYS A 56 10.45 6.39 5.67
CA LYS A 56 10.74 5.00 6.07
C LYS A 56 9.53 4.31 6.70
N ASN A 57 8.82 5.01 7.59
CA ASN A 57 7.62 4.47 8.23
C ASN A 57 6.44 4.33 7.26
N SER A 58 6.25 5.31 6.36
CA SER A 58 5.23 5.25 5.32
C SER A 58 5.46 4.07 4.36
N LYS A 59 6.71 3.81 3.98
CA LYS A 59 7.10 2.68 3.13
C LYS A 59 6.86 1.34 3.81
N LYS A 60 7.14 1.25 5.12
CA LYS A 60 6.85 0.05 5.91
C LYS A 60 5.34 -0.22 5.97
N PHE A 61 4.53 0.82 6.19
CA PHE A 61 3.07 0.71 6.17
C PHE A 61 2.55 0.29 4.78
N ALA A 62 3.01 0.97 3.73
CA ALA A 62 2.66 0.67 2.34
C ALA A 62 2.99 -0.77 1.94
N LYS A 63 4.12 -1.30 2.41
CA LYS A 63 4.49 -2.71 2.20
C LYS A 63 3.46 -3.67 2.81
N HIS A 64 3.02 -3.42 4.04
CA HIS A 64 2.01 -4.25 4.70
C HIS A 64 0.65 -4.14 4.00
N ALA A 65 0.23 -2.92 3.64
CA ALA A 65 -1.01 -2.71 2.90
C ALA A 65 -0.99 -3.43 1.54
N SER A 66 0.10 -3.33 0.79
CA SER A 66 0.29 -4.02 -0.49
C SER A 66 0.25 -5.55 -0.35
N TRP A 67 0.82 -6.10 0.72
CA TRP A 67 0.72 -7.53 1.03
C TRP A 67 -0.72 -7.97 1.27
N VAL A 68 -1.48 -7.22 2.08
CA VAL A 68 -2.90 -7.51 2.35
C VAL A 68 -3.71 -7.47 1.04
N VAL A 69 -3.52 -6.43 0.24
CA VAL A 69 -4.18 -6.28 -1.07
C VAL A 69 -3.81 -7.44 -2.01
N SER A 70 -2.56 -7.88 -2.02
CA SER A 70 -2.12 -9.01 -2.85
C SER A 70 -2.84 -10.30 -2.48
N ILE A 71 -2.95 -10.61 -1.18
CA ILE A 71 -3.64 -11.81 -0.68
C ILE A 71 -5.12 -11.77 -1.10
N ILE A 72 -5.76 -10.61 -1.00
CA ILE A 72 -7.17 -10.43 -1.41
C ILE A 72 -7.32 -10.60 -2.93
N CYS A 73 -6.47 -9.95 -3.73
CA CYS A 73 -6.56 -10.05 -5.20
C CYS A 73 -6.33 -11.48 -5.70
N ILE A 74 -5.33 -12.20 -5.15
CA ILE A 74 -5.05 -13.59 -5.53
C ILE A 74 -6.21 -14.51 -5.13
N SER A 75 -6.75 -14.35 -3.92
CA SER A 75 -7.86 -15.19 -3.47
C SER A 75 -9.14 -14.96 -4.28
N VAL A 76 -9.45 -13.70 -4.62
CA VAL A 76 -10.57 -13.35 -5.52
C VAL A 76 -10.36 -13.94 -6.91
N PHE A 77 -9.13 -13.87 -7.46
CA PHE A 77 -8.84 -14.45 -8.76
C PHE A 77 -9.04 -15.97 -8.77
N ILE A 78 -8.54 -16.67 -7.76
CA ILE A 78 -8.71 -18.12 -7.61
C ILE A 78 -10.20 -18.49 -7.50
N TYR A 79 -10.97 -17.74 -6.72
CA TYR A 79 -12.39 -17.98 -6.54
C TYR A 79 -13.19 -17.79 -7.85
N LEU A 80 -12.92 -16.69 -8.58
CA LEU A 80 -13.56 -16.43 -9.86
C LEU A 80 -13.19 -17.47 -10.93
N ALA A 81 -11.94 -17.94 -10.91
CA ALA A 81 -11.50 -19.03 -11.79
C ALA A 81 -12.22 -20.34 -11.45
N TYR A 82 -12.35 -20.69 -10.17
CA TYR A 82 -13.05 -21.90 -9.72
C TYR A 82 -14.53 -21.90 -10.11
N LEU A 83 -15.25 -20.79 -9.87
CA LEU A 83 -16.66 -20.68 -10.25
C LEU A 83 -16.88 -20.89 -11.75
N ASN A 84 -16.08 -20.24 -12.59
CA ASN A 84 -16.21 -20.43 -14.04
C ASN A 84 -15.89 -21.88 -14.46
N PHE A 85 -14.88 -22.52 -13.88
CA PHE A 85 -14.56 -23.92 -14.18
C PHE A 85 -15.66 -24.90 -13.75
N THR A 86 -16.47 -24.54 -12.75
CA THR A 86 -17.59 -25.37 -12.27
C THR A 86 -18.90 -25.05 -12.98
N GLU A 87 -19.07 -23.84 -13.52
CA GLU A 87 -20.21 -23.49 -14.37
C GLU A 87 -20.07 -24.02 -15.81
N ASP A 88 -18.85 -24.22 -16.30
CA ASP A 88 -18.56 -24.80 -17.63
C ASP A 88 -18.60 -26.36 -17.67
N LEU A 89 -18.96 -27.03 -16.57
CA LEU A 89 -18.92 -28.51 -16.39
C LEU A 89 -20.31 -29.11 -16.20
#